data_AF-A0A6J4U011-F1
#
_entry.id   AF-A0A6J4U011-F1
#
_cell.length_a   1.000
_cell.length_b   1.000
_cell.length_c   1.000
_cell.angle_alpha   90.00
_cell.angle_beta   90.00
_cell.angle_gamma   90.00
#
_symmetry.space_group_name_H-M   'P 1'
#
loop_
_entity.id
_entity.type
_entity.pdbx_description
1 polymer ?
#
loop_
_entity_poly.entity_id
_entity_poly.type
_entity_poly.pdbx_seq_one_letter_code
_entity_poly.pdbx_strand_id
1 'polypeptide(L)'
;MDERSFDGLTRLFGSRGRDRRWVFKAVGTTVAALAAGTIGPASAADTAACGSEGDPCRRRGDCCSGLCQGPKGKRRCRARGVGTCQQGEDSCRANPDDVPRCNGKDFCGCFVTTGGSSFCGTGGDCARCRSDADCVARGFPKGSACIEANRGICGENCAELSGTACVLPCSAGQPIPNSETTGLFGVAD
;
A
#
# COMPACT_ATOMS: atom_id res chain seq x y z
N MET A 1 -28.94 25.62 -13.29
CA MET A 1 -28.05 24.45 -13.28
C MET A 1 -28.72 23.40 -14.13
N ASP A 2 -28.21 23.15 -15.33
CA ASP A 2 -28.87 22.37 -16.38
C ASP A 2 -28.65 20.86 -16.24
N GLU A 3 -29.74 20.08 -16.25
CA GLU A 3 -29.80 18.64 -16.00
C GLU A 3 -29.75 17.77 -17.27
N ARG A 4 -29.30 18.28 -18.43
CA ARG A 4 -29.49 17.61 -19.74
C ARG A 4 -28.22 17.07 -20.43
N SER A 5 -27.10 16.88 -19.73
CA SER A 5 -25.83 16.48 -20.36
C SER A 5 -25.36 15.02 -20.19
N PHE A 6 -26.16 14.11 -19.62
CA PHE A 6 -25.66 12.76 -19.24
C PHE A 6 -26.20 11.55 -20.03
N ASP A 7 -26.94 11.73 -21.13
CA ASP A 7 -27.48 10.59 -21.91
C ASP A 7 -26.66 10.20 -23.17
N GLY A 8 -25.49 10.82 -23.39
CA GLY A 8 -24.74 10.64 -24.65
C GLY A 8 -23.79 9.43 -24.71
N LEU A 9 -23.36 8.86 -23.59
CA LEU A 9 -22.20 7.93 -23.57
C LEU A 9 -22.55 6.44 -23.38
N THR A 10 -23.80 6.10 -23.10
CA THR A 10 -24.20 4.71 -22.81
C THR A 10 -24.61 3.89 -24.05
N ARG A 11 -24.56 4.45 -25.26
CA ARG A 11 -24.94 3.73 -26.50
C ARG A 11 -23.79 3.10 -27.31
N LEU A 12 -22.53 3.22 -26.90
CA LEU A 12 -21.40 2.73 -27.71
C LEU A 12 -20.90 1.32 -27.41
N PHE A 13 -21.46 0.61 -26.41
CA PHE A 13 -20.95 -0.72 -26.03
C PHE A 13 -21.97 -1.86 -26.08
N GLY A 14 -23.19 -1.57 -26.55
CA GLY A 14 -24.25 -2.58 -26.69
C GLY A 14 -24.37 -3.13 -28.11
N SER A 15 -23.41 -3.94 -28.58
CA SER A 15 -23.63 -5.02 -29.59
C SER A 15 -22.33 -5.54 -30.19
N ARG A 16 -21.96 -6.78 -29.84
CA ARG A 16 -21.57 -7.87 -30.78
C ARG A 16 -20.90 -9.01 -30.02
N GLY A 17 -21.70 -10.03 -29.73
CA GLY A 17 -21.18 -11.39 -29.62
C GLY A 17 -20.86 -11.98 -31.00
N ARG A 18 -20.15 -13.11 -30.96
CA ARG A 18 -19.78 -14.07 -32.04
C ARG A 18 -18.55 -13.78 -32.88
N ASP A 19 -17.55 -14.64 -32.65
CA ASP A 19 -16.74 -15.35 -33.64
C ASP A 19 -16.53 -14.69 -35.00
N ARG A 20 -15.32 -14.16 -35.21
CA ARG A 20 -14.64 -14.17 -36.52
C ARG A 20 -13.14 -14.35 -36.34
N ARG A 21 -12.72 -15.63 -36.25
CA ARG A 21 -11.50 -16.06 -36.93
C ARG A 21 -11.59 -15.62 -38.40
N TRP A 22 -10.43 -15.35 -38.99
CA TRP A 22 -10.14 -15.06 -40.40
C TRP A 22 -10.04 -13.57 -40.79
N VAL A 23 -8.81 -13.25 -41.18
CA VAL A 23 -8.42 -12.36 -42.29
C VAL A 23 -8.60 -10.87 -42.00
N PHE A 24 -7.49 -10.18 -41.78
CA PHE A 24 -6.95 -9.30 -42.83
C PHE A 24 -5.42 -9.24 -42.74
N LYS A 25 -4.81 -9.87 -43.75
CA LYS A 25 -3.45 -9.59 -44.21
C LYS A 25 -3.44 -8.18 -44.83
N ALA A 26 -2.36 -7.47 -44.54
CA ALA A 26 -1.64 -6.56 -45.44
C ALA A 26 -2.41 -5.36 -46.04
N VAL A 27 -2.19 -4.18 -45.45
CA VAL A 27 -1.76 -2.92 -46.10
C VAL A 27 -1.01 -2.16 -44.99
N GLY A 28 0.27 -1.83 -45.03
CA GLY A 28 1.04 -1.33 -46.15
C GLY A 28 1.07 0.20 -46.13
N THR A 29 1.63 0.83 -45.09
CA THR A 29 2.17 2.21 -45.19
C THR A 29 3.29 2.40 -44.17
N THR A 30 4.50 2.40 -44.68
CA THR A 30 5.72 2.86 -44.02
C THR A 30 5.67 4.38 -43.84
N VAL A 31 5.69 4.87 -42.61
CA VAL A 31 6.16 6.22 -42.30
C VAL A 31 7.33 6.08 -41.35
N ALA A 32 8.52 6.20 -41.92
CA ALA A 32 9.75 6.42 -41.18
C ALA A 32 9.74 7.86 -40.66
N ALA A 33 9.51 8.02 -39.36
CA ALA A 33 9.82 9.26 -38.66
C ALA A 33 10.99 8.97 -37.72
N LEU A 34 12.18 9.37 -38.15
CA LEU A 34 13.38 9.47 -37.34
C LEU A 34 13.15 10.53 -36.27
N ALA A 35 12.73 10.11 -35.07
CA ALA A 35 12.81 10.96 -33.88
C ALA A 35 14.20 10.79 -33.27
N ALA A 36 15.06 11.77 -33.55
CA ALA A 36 16.34 11.95 -32.89
C ALA A 36 16.14 12.04 -31.38
N GLY A 37 16.90 11.23 -30.65
CA GLY A 37 16.75 11.01 -29.22
C GLY A 37 17.07 12.24 -28.38
N THR A 38 16.16 12.54 -27.46
CA THR A 38 16.51 13.12 -26.16
C THR A 38 16.58 11.96 -25.17
N ILE A 39 17.79 11.42 -25.00
CA ILE A 39 18.12 10.55 -23.87
C ILE A 39 18.08 11.45 -22.64
N GLY A 40 16.89 11.59 -22.06
CA GLY A 40 16.76 12.18 -20.73
C GLY A 40 17.53 11.32 -19.73
N PRO A 41 18.15 11.93 -18.70
CA PRO A 41 18.85 11.16 -17.67
C PRO A 41 17.88 10.13 -17.09
N ALA A 42 18.28 8.87 -17.12
CA ALA A 42 17.60 7.80 -16.41
C ALA A 42 17.52 8.25 -14.94
N SER A 43 16.32 8.63 -14.51
CA SER A 43 16.09 9.04 -13.14
C SER A 43 16.55 7.92 -12.22
N ALA A 44 17.60 8.21 -11.46
CA ALA A 44 17.99 7.43 -10.32
C ALA A 44 16.81 7.38 -9.34
N ALA A 45 16.05 6.28 -9.39
CA ALA A 45 15.55 5.52 -8.25
C ALA A 45 14.53 4.49 -8.79
N ASP A 46 15.02 3.39 -9.35
CA ASP A 46 14.29 2.12 -9.30
C ASP A 46 14.26 1.62 -7.83
N THR A 47 13.77 2.45 -6.91
CA THR A 47 13.06 1.94 -5.73
C THR A 47 11.87 1.24 -6.32
N ALA A 48 12.01 -0.06 -6.62
CA ALA A 48 11.01 -0.88 -7.29
C ALA A 48 9.63 -0.57 -6.70
N ALA A 49 8.89 0.28 -7.41
CA ALA A 49 7.65 0.85 -6.95
C ALA A 49 6.70 -0.33 -6.81
N CYS A 50 6.48 -0.73 -5.57
CA CYS A 50 5.57 -1.81 -5.31
C CYS A 50 4.15 -1.34 -5.65
N GLY A 51 3.33 -2.23 -6.21
CA GLY A 51 1.94 -1.98 -6.53
C GLY A 51 1.10 -1.81 -5.26
N SER A 52 0.16 -0.88 -5.34
CA SER A 52 -0.89 -0.65 -4.36
C SER A 52 -1.94 -1.75 -4.42
N GLU A 53 -2.87 -1.78 -3.46
CA GLU A 53 -3.98 -2.72 -3.48
C GLU A 53 -4.79 -2.62 -4.79
N GLY A 54 -5.10 -3.78 -5.39
CA GLY A 54 -5.79 -3.86 -6.67
C GLY A 54 -4.87 -3.89 -7.90
N ASP A 55 -3.61 -3.48 -7.78
CA ASP A 55 -2.67 -3.47 -8.92
C ASP A 55 -2.33 -4.88 -9.42
N PRO A 56 -2.12 -5.09 -10.73
CA PRO A 56 -1.71 -6.38 -11.25
C PRO A 56 -0.33 -6.78 -10.73
N CYS A 57 -0.15 -8.06 -10.38
CA CYS A 57 1.10 -8.55 -9.81
C CYS A 57 1.51 -9.92 -10.35
N ARG A 58 2.83 -10.19 -10.40
CA ARG A 58 3.41 -11.48 -10.83
C ARG A 58 4.03 -12.25 -9.68
N ARG A 59 4.45 -11.59 -8.62
CA ARG A 59 5.07 -12.18 -7.42
C ARG A 59 4.79 -11.29 -6.21
N ARG A 60 4.97 -11.84 -5.00
CA ARG A 60 4.69 -11.16 -3.73
C ARG A 60 5.42 -9.82 -3.59
N GLY A 61 6.69 -9.77 -4.00
CA GLY A 61 7.52 -8.57 -3.92
C GLY A 61 7.09 -7.42 -4.84
N ASP A 62 6.18 -7.68 -5.79
CA ASP A 62 5.61 -6.65 -6.65
C ASP A 62 4.54 -5.82 -5.92
N CYS A 63 4.03 -6.26 -4.77
CA CYS A 63 2.99 -5.56 -4.01
C CYS A 63 3.57 -4.94 -2.74
N CYS A 64 3.13 -3.73 -2.37
CA CYS A 64 3.62 -3.08 -1.14
C CYS A 64 3.20 -3.85 0.11
N SER A 65 2.00 -4.44 0.07
CA SER A 65 1.52 -5.38 1.07
C SER A 65 2.30 -6.71 1.07
N GLY A 66 3.12 -7.00 0.07
CA GLY A 66 3.75 -8.31 -0.09
C GLY A 66 2.77 -9.44 -0.43
N LEU A 67 1.50 -9.15 -0.70
CA LEU A 67 0.48 -10.13 -1.06
C LEU A 67 0.03 -9.96 -2.51
N CYS A 68 0.39 -10.94 -3.32
CA CYS A 68 -0.05 -11.07 -4.70
C CYS A 68 -0.94 -12.31 -4.83
N GLN A 69 -2.25 -12.14 -4.97
CA GLN A 69 -3.23 -13.23 -4.94
C GLN A 69 -4.20 -13.19 -6.14
N GLY A 70 -4.76 -14.36 -6.48
CA GLY A 70 -5.70 -14.55 -7.59
C GLY A 70 -5.25 -15.64 -8.57
N PRO A 71 -6.07 -15.96 -9.59
CA PRO A 71 -5.72 -16.97 -10.59
C PRO A 71 -4.57 -16.50 -11.48
N LYS A 72 -3.80 -17.44 -12.04
CA LYS A 72 -2.66 -17.17 -12.94
C LYS A 72 -3.09 -16.23 -14.07
N GLY A 73 -2.34 -15.13 -14.25
CA GLY A 73 -2.64 -14.10 -15.26
C GLY A 73 -3.64 -13.02 -14.84
N LYS A 74 -4.33 -13.17 -13.70
CA LYS A 74 -5.23 -12.15 -13.12
C LYS A 74 -4.93 -11.87 -11.64
N ARG A 75 -3.69 -12.15 -11.21
CA ARG A 75 -3.25 -11.88 -9.84
C ARG A 75 -3.17 -10.38 -9.62
N ARG A 76 -3.63 -9.94 -8.46
CA ARG A 76 -3.60 -8.56 -8.03
C ARG A 76 -3.06 -8.45 -6.62
N CYS A 77 -2.50 -7.28 -6.32
CA CYS A 77 -2.10 -6.91 -4.99
C CYS A 77 -3.34 -6.85 -4.09
N ARG A 78 -3.23 -7.43 -2.91
CA ARG A 78 -4.30 -7.46 -1.91
C ARG A 78 -3.82 -6.79 -0.63
N ALA A 79 -4.74 -6.16 0.09
CA ALA A 79 -4.53 -5.79 1.49
C ALA A 79 -3.95 -6.97 2.26
N ARG A 80 -3.00 -6.70 3.17
CA ARG A 80 -2.63 -7.72 4.14
C ARG A 80 -3.85 -8.02 4.99
N GLY A 81 -4.20 -9.31 5.04
CA GLY A 81 -5.23 -9.82 5.91
C GLY A 81 -4.91 -9.40 7.33
N VAL A 82 -5.69 -8.43 7.81
CA VAL A 82 -6.34 -8.26 9.11
C VAL A 82 -6.00 -9.20 10.27
N GLY A 83 -5.44 -10.39 10.11
CA GLY A 83 -5.45 -11.39 11.17
C GLY A 83 -6.87 -11.59 11.66
N THR A 84 -7.09 -11.38 12.96
CA THR A 84 -8.42 -11.36 13.60
C THR A 84 -9.09 -9.98 13.63
N CYS A 85 -8.43 -8.93 13.13
CA CYS A 85 -8.94 -7.56 13.16
C CYS A 85 -10.20 -7.41 12.30
N GLN A 86 -11.29 -6.98 12.91
CA GLN A 86 -12.52 -6.66 12.21
C GLN A 86 -12.43 -5.29 11.53
N GLN A 87 -13.34 -5.03 10.58
CA GLN A 87 -13.40 -3.76 9.89
C GLN A 87 -13.73 -2.63 10.88
N GLY A 88 -12.85 -1.63 10.96
CA GLY A 88 -13.01 -0.48 11.86
C GLY A 88 -12.46 -0.67 13.28
N GLU A 89 -11.89 -1.83 13.61
CA GLU A 89 -11.12 -1.99 14.84
C GLU A 89 -9.82 -1.18 14.75
N ASP A 90 -9.68 -0.22 15.66
CA ASP A 90 -8.57 0.71 15.70
C ASP A 90 -8.08 0.87 17.15
N SER A 91 -6.93 0.26 17.45
CA SER A 91 -6.21 0.35 18.71
C SER A 91 -5.86 1.78 19.08
N CYS A 92 -5.73 2.70 18.10
CA CYS A 92 -5.51 4.10 18.38
C CYS A 92 -6.76 4.80 18.93
N ARG A 93 -7.96 4.27 18.67
CA ARG A 93 -9.24 4.80 19.16
C ARG A 93 -9.84 3.98 20.30
N ALA A 94 -9.28 2.79 20.56
CA ALA A 94 -9.73 1.92 21.62
C ALA A 94 -9.47 2.52 23.01
N ASN A 95 -10.26 2.07 23.99
CA ASN A 95 -9.98 2.33 25.39
C ASN A 95 -8.70 1.55 25.78
N PRO A 96 -7.75 2.11 26.56
CA PRO A 96 -6.57 1.38 27.03
C PRO A 96 -6.87 0.04 27.71
N ASP A 97 -8.05 -0.13 28.30
CA ASP A 97 -8.47 -1.38 28.93
C ASP A 97 -8.98 -2.44 27.93
N ASP A 98 -9.25 -2.07 26.67
CA ASP A 98 -9.87 -2.92 25.65
C ASP A 98 -9.24 -2.70 24.27
N VAL A 99 -7.91 -2.82 24.20
CA VAL A 99 -7.18 -2.69 22.93
C VAL A 99 -7.41 -3.95 22.09
N PRO A 100 -8.01 -3.84 20.87
CA PRO A 100 -8.26 -4.99 20.02
C PRO A 100 -6.92 -5.64 19.63
N ARG A 101 -6.78 -6.92 20.01
CA ARG A 101 -5.57 -7.70 19.77
C ARG A 101 -5.69 -8.43 18.44
N CYS A 102 -4.67 -8.29 17.62
CA CYS A 102 -4.58 -9.06 16.40
C CYS A 102 -3.97 -10.45 16.67
N ASN A 103 -4.63 -11.50 16.17
CA ASN A 103 -4.19 -12.90 16.28
C ASN A 103 -3.94 -13.37 17.72
N GLY A 104 -4.64 -12.77 18.70
CA GLY A 104 -4.47 -13.08 20.12
C GLY A 104 -3.08 -12.75 20.68
N LYS A 105 -2.33 -11.82 20.05
CA LYS A 105 -1.00 -11.42 20.50
C LYS A 105 -1.05 -10.09 21.25
N ASP A 106 -0.42 -10.04 22.42
CA ASP A 106 -0.49 -8.88 23.32
C ASP A 106 0.24 -7.64 22.80
N PHE A 107 1.24 -7.84 21.94
CA PHE A 107 2.03 -6.75 21.33
C PHE A 107 1.54 -6.35 19.94
N CYS A 108 0.48 -6.99 19.42
CA CYS A 108 -0.06 -6.67 18.10
C CYS A 108 -1.45 -6.06 18.22
N GLY A 109 -1.58 -4.85 17.68
CA GLY A 109 -2.84 -4.11 17.62
C GLY A 109 -3.50 -4.23 16.25
N CYS A 110 -4.78 -3.92 16.24
CA CYS A 110 -5.55 -3.67 15.03
C CYS A 110 -5.55 -2.18 14.75
N PHE A 111 -5.10 -1.76 13.58
CA PHE A 111 -5.03 -0.35 13.20
C PHE A 111 -5.85 -0.11 11.95
N VAL A 112 -6.33 1.12 11.74
CA VAL A 112 -6.95 1.50 10.48
C VAL A 112 -5.94 2.28 9.64
N THR A 113 -5.69 1.78 8.43
CA THR A 113 -4.80 2.47 7.48
C THR A 113 -5.45 3.75 6.97
N THR A 114 -4.66 4.66 6.41
CA THR A 114 -5.18 5.84 5.70
C THR A 114 -6.06 5.48 4.49
N GLY A 115 -5.96 4.24 3.99
CA GLY A 115 -6.85 3.67 2.97
C GLY A 115 -8.17 3.12 3.52
N GLY A 116 -8.39 3.17 4.83
CA GLY A 116 -9.59 2.66 5.50
C GLY A 116 -9.63 1.14 5.69
N SER A 117 -8.53 0.44 5.38
CA SER A 117 -8.41 -1.01 5.61
C SER A 117 -7.90 -1.29 7.03
N SER A 118 -8.39 -2.36 7.65
CA SER A 118 -7.87 -2.83 8.94
C SER A 118 -6.52 -3.53 8.74
N PHE A 119 -5.54 -3.23 9.59
CA PHE A 119 -4.16 -3.68 9.52
C PHE A 119 -3.70 -4.23 10.87
N CYS A 120 -3.12 -5.42 10.82
CA CYS A 120 -2.55 -6.09 11.98
C CYS A 120 -1.07 -5.70 12.13
N GLY A 121 -0.77 -4.85 13.11
CA GLY A 121 0.53 -4.19 13.23
C GLY A 121 1.14 -4.29 14.62
N THR A 122 2.40 -3.88 14.73
CA THR A 122 3.09 -3.69 16.01
C THR A 122 4.13 -2.59 15.87
N GLY A 123 4.37 -1.83 16.95
CA GLY A 123 5.31 -0.72 16.97
C GLY A 123 5.09 0.30 15.85
N GLY A 124 6.14 1.00 15.46
CA GLY A 124 6.13 2.00 14.39
C GLY A 124 6.64 3.35 14.86
N ASP A 125 6.87 4.25 13.91
CA ASP A 125 7.27 5.62 14.21
C ASP A 125 6.30 6.62 13.59
N CYS A 126 6.13 7.75 14.27
CA CYS A 126 5.40 8.89 13.74
C CYS A 126 6.09 9.42 12.49
N ALA A 127 5.41 9.33 11.36
CA ALA A 127 5.95 9.74 10.07
C ALA A 127 4.83 10.27 9.19
N ARG A 128 5.12 11.34 8.43
CA ARG A 128 4.20 11.83 7.40
C ARG A 128 4.11 10.80 6.28
N CYS A 129 3.00 10.09 6.22
CA CYS A 129 2.68 9.13 5.17
C CYS A 129 1.23 9.34 4.72
N ARG A 130 0.94 8.98 3.46
CA ARG A 130 -0.41 8.93 2.90
C ARG A 130 -0.78 7.52 2.45
N SER A 131 0.23 6.69 2.19
CA SER A 131 0.11 5.32 1.72
C SER A 131 1.21 4.43 2.29
N ASP A 132 1.03 3.11 2.21
CA ASP A 132 2.03 2.11 2.60
C ASP A 132 3.35 2.28 1.83
N ALA A 133 3.29 2.75 0.58
CA ALA A 133 4.45 3.03 -0.25
C ALA A 133 5.33 4.14 0.35
N ASP A 134 4.74 5.15 1.01
CA ASP A 134 5.48 6.21 1.67
C ASP A 134 6.29 5.66 2.86
N CYS A 135 5.74 4.69 3.59
CA CYS A 135 6.46 4.02 4.66
C CYS A 135 7.67 3.26 4.12
N VAL A 136 7.48 2.49 3.04
CA VAL A 136 8.59 1.77 2.40
C VAL A 136 9.66 2.73 1.85
N ALA A 137 9.24 3.85 1.25
CA ALA A 137 10.16 4.88 0.76
C ALA A 137 10.98 5.53 1.88
N ARG A 138 10.46 5.54 3.10
CA ARG A 138 11.17 6.01 4.32
C ARG A 138 12.09 4.97 4.95
N GLY A 139 12.18 3.78 4.36
CA GLY A 139 13.04 2.70 4.85
C GLY A 139 12.34 1.68 5.76
N PHE A 140 11.03 1.78 5.95
CA PHE A 140 10.28 0.74 6.64
C PHE A 140 10.23 -0.54 5.80
N PRO A 141 10.21 -1.72 6.43
CA PRO A 141 10.15 -2.98 5.70
C PRO A 141 8.86 -3.08 4.88
N LYS A 142 8.93 -3.84 3.78
CA LYS A 142 7.75 -4.13 2.95
C LYS A 142 6.65 -4.79 3.78
N GLY A 143 5.43 -4.29 3.64
CA GLY A 143 4.27 -4.70 4.42
C GLY A 143 4.00 -3.80 5.64
N SER A 144 4.81 -2.77 5.87
CA SER A 144 4.43 -1.66 6.75
C SER A 144 3.25 -0.89 6.17
N ALA A 145 2.40 -0.37 7.05
CA ALA A 145 1.21 0.37 6.67
C ALA A 145 1.23 1.79 7.22
N CYS A 146 0.66 2.71 6.45
CA CYS A 146 0.40 4.06 6.92
C CYS A 146 -0.93 4.11 7.65
N ILE A 147 -0.93 4.53 8.91
CA ILE A 147 -2.14 4.61 9.75
C ILE A 147 -2.43 6.05 10.18
N GLU A 148 -3.68 6.30 10.55
CA GLU A 148 -4.05 7.52 11.27
C GLU A 148 -3.64 7.39 12.75
N ALA A 149 -2.75 8.27 13.20
CA ALA A 149 -2.23 8.29 14.57
C ALA A 149 -2.48 9.65 15.23
N ASN A 150 -3.59 10.31 14.89
CA ASN A 150 -3.95 11.63 15.41
C ASN A 150 -4.91 11.58 16.60
N ARG A 151 -5.22 10.40 17.14
CA ARG A 151 -6.23 10.19 18.19
C ARG A 151 -5.82 9.12 19.18
N GLY A 152 -6.40 9.22 20.38
CA GLY A 152 -6.27 8.30 21.50
C GLY A 152 -4.82 7.93 21.81
N ILE A 153 -4.57 6.65 22.06
CA ILE A 153 -3.30 6.13 22.60
C ILE A 153 -2.13 6.35 21.62
N CYS A 154 -2.41 6.42 20.31
CA CYS A 154 -1.38 6.69 19.31
C CYS A 154 -1.12 8.20 19.09
N GLY A 155 -2.01 9.06 19.59
CA GLY A 155 -2.08 10.48 19.27
C GLY A 155 -1.00 11.33 19.92
N GLU A 156 -0.64 11.04 21.17
CA GLU A 156 0.13 11.96 22.01
C GLU A 156 1.50 12.32 21.41
N ASN A 157 2.15 11.38 20.72
CA ASN A 157 3.46 11.60 20.11
C ASN A 157 3.40 11.95 18.61
N CYS A 158 2.32 11.59 17.91
CA CYS A 158 2.22 11.78 16.47
C CYS A 158 1.42 13.02 16.05
N ALA A 159 0.63 13.61 16.96
CA ALA A 159 -0.19 14.79 16.69
C ALA A 159 0.64 16.01 16.28
N GLU A 160 1.82 16.21 16.86
CA GLU A 160 2.69 17.36 16.55
C GLU A 160 3.40 17.24 15.19
N LEU A 161 3.63 16.03 14.71
CA LEU A 161 4.42 15.77 13.51
C LEU A 161 3.57 15.70 12.24
N SER A 162 2.50 14.90 12.29
CA SER A 162 1.81 14.42 11.09
C SER A 162 0.35 14.04 11.29
N GLY A 163 0.00 13.55 12.48
CA GLY A 163 -1.23 12.79 12.69
C GLY A 163 -1.26 11.41 12.02
N THR A 164 -0.12 10.93 11.53
CA THR A 164 0.06 9.63 10.84
C THR A 164 1.31 8.92 11.34
N ALA A 165 1.32 7.60 11.24
CA ALA A 165 2.46 6.77 11.61
C ALA A 165 2.67 5.62 10.62
N CYS A 166 3.90 5.16 10.52
CA CYS A 166 4.26 3.96 9.78
C CYS A 166 4.40 2.79 10.74
N VAL A 167 3.49 1.82 10.66
CA VAL A 167 3.43 0.67 11.58
C VAL A 167 4.01 -0.57 10.90
N LEU A 168 4.76 -1.37 11.66
CA LEU A 168 5.35 -2.61 11.16
C LEU A 168 4.27 -3.71 11.11
N PRO A 169 4.31 -4.63 10.13
CA PRO A 169 3.38 -5.74 10.12
C PRO A 169 3.65 -6.65 11.32
N CYS A 170 2.59 -7.06 12.00
CA CYS A 170 2.66 -8.12 13.02
C CYS A 170 2.93 -9.46 12.31
N SER A 171 4.19 -9.67 11.95
CA SER A 171 4.64 -10.95 11.40
C SER A 171 4.92 -11.90 12.56
N ALA A 172 4.38 -13.10 12.46
CA ALA A 172 4.55 -14.12 13.47
C ALA A 172 6.02 -14.57 13.55
N GLY A 173 6.80 -13.96 14.44
CA GLY A 173 8.10 -14.49 14.85
C GLY A 173 9.34 -13.73 14.39
N GLN A 174 9.28 -12.43 14.11
CA GLN A 174 10.51 -11.65 14.21
C GLN A 174 10.75 -11.37 15.70
N PRO A 175 11.88 -11.83 16.29
CA PRO A 175 12.30 -11.29 17.58
C PRO A 175 12.39 -9.78 17.39
N ILE A 176 11.76 -9.03 18.30
CA ILE A 176 11.94 -7.58 18.39
C ILE A 176 13.46 -7.38 18.36
N PRO A 177 14.05 -6.67 17.37
CA PRO A 177 15.47 -6.38 17.45
C PRO A 177 15.63 -5.59 18.74
N ASN A 178 16.28 -6.21 19.73
CA ASN A 178 16.46 -5.67 21.07
C ASN A 178 16.88 -4.21 20.89
N SER A 179 16.07 -3.28 21.39
CA SER A 179 16.35 -1.84 21.39
C SER A 179 17.59 -1.47 22.24
N GLU A 180 18.38 -2.46 22.67
CA GLU A 180 19.60 -2.34 23.47
C GLU A 180 20.84 -1.84 22.69
N THR A 181 20.76 -1.56 21.38
CA THR A 181 21.93 -1.03 20.63
C THR A 181 21.83 0.46 20.29
N THR A 182 21.24 1.26 21.19
CA THR A 182 21.48 2.72 21.23
C THR A 182 22.26 3.09 22.49
N GLY A 183 23.35 2.36 22.73
CA GLY A 183 24.35 2.65 23.76
C GLY A 183 25.71 2.87 23.11
N LEU A 184 25.82 3.84 22.20
CA LEU A 184 27.11 4.21 21.58
C LEU A 184 27.10 5.68 21.10
N PHE A 185 26.64 6.58 21.96
CA PHE A 185 27.21 7.92 21.98
C PHE A 185 28.21 7.95 23.13
N GLY A 186 29.45 7.62 22.79
CA GLY A 186 30.59 7.93 23.63
C GLY A 186 30.62 9.45 23.83
N VAL A 187 30.47 9.86 25.09
CA VAL A 187 30.95 11.18 25.53
C VAL A 187 32.47 11.11 25.44
N ALA A 188 33.02 11.77 24.43
CA ALA A 188 34.42 12.12 24.43
C ALA A 188 34.57 13.37 25.31
N ASP A 189 35.55 13.25 26.22
CA ASP A 189 36.08 14.19 27.22
C ASP A 189 35.78 15.69 27.02
#